data_AF-A0A9Q1FXZ9-F1
#
_entry.id   AF-A0A9Q1FXZ9-F1
#
_cell.length_a   1.000
_cell.length_b   1.000
_cell.length_c   1.000
_cell.angle_alpha   90.00
_cell.angle_beta   90.00
_cell.angle_gamma   90.00
#
_symmetry.space_group_name_H-M   'P 1'
#
loop_
_entity.id
_entity.type
_entity.pdbx_description
1 polymer ?
#
loop_
_entity_poly.entity_id
_entity_poly.type
_entity_poly.pdbx_seq_one_letter_code
_entity_poly.pdbx_strand_id
1 'polypeptide(L)'
;MVPTGKINHLSGEIKPECIAEYNMKMEAVDKADMINSFVTCVRKTTKWYKKILFQLVDTALNRHGTLRQLTGQNLTYQVYRATVMRQLLEEHHIPRCPPAGGRPAADNTRLITARHFLSAVPQTEAQGSRTRRHCKVCLSSSRKRKQKRFMCAPCNTPLCAVPCFQEYHSLKHY
;
A
#
# COMPACT_ATOMS: atom_id res chain seq x y z
N MET A 1 5.87 21.96 46.65
CA MET A 1 5.12 20.71 46.87
C MET A 1 3.95 20.63 45.90
N VAL A 2 4.20 20.12 44.69
CA VAL A 2 3.11 19.72 43.78
C VAL A 2 2.74 18.29 44.13
N PRO A 3 1.50 17.99 44.55
CA PRO A 3 1.13 16.64 44.96
C PRO A 3 0.97 15.79 43.69
N THR A 4 2.01 15.08 43.29
CA THR A 4 1.93 14.11 42.19
C THR A 4 1.00 12.92 42.50
N GLY A 5 0.51 12.79 43.74
CA GLY A 5 -0.42 11.74 44.18
C GLY A 5 0.15 10.32 44.18
N LYS A 6 1.40 10.15 43.72
CA LYS A 6 2.07 8.85 43.60
C LYS A 6 2.70 8.47 44.94
N ILE A 7 2.12 7.46 45.58
CA ILE A 7 2.55 6.90 46.87
C ILE A 7 3.51 5.74 46.63
N ASN A 8 4.48 5.54 47.51
CA ASN A 8 5.29 4.33 47.50
C ASN A 8 4.47 3.14 48.02
N HIS A 9 4.32 2.08 47.22
CA HIS A 9 3.56 0.88 47.60
C HIS A 9 4.11 0.14 48.82
N LEU A 10 5.39 0.32 49.15
CA LEU A 10 6.04 -0.33 50.29
C LEU A 10 6.01 0.51 51.57
N SER A 11 6.20 1.84 51.47
CA SER A 11 6.28 2.71 52.65
C SER A 11 5.03 3.54 52.92
N GLY A 12 4.08 3.62 51.98
CA GLY A 12 2.87 4.46 52.12
C GLY A 12 3.14 5.97 52.09
N GLU A 13 4.40 6.38 51.92
CA GLU A 13 4.82 7.78 51.91
C GLU A 13 4.71 8.41 50.51
N ILE A 14 4.48 9.72 50.50
CA ILE A 14 4.46 10.54 49.28
C ILE A 14 5.88 10.57 48.71
N LYS A 15 6.03 10.29 47.41
CA LYS A 15 7.33 10.35 46.75
C LYS A 15 7.96 11.76 46.87
N PRO A 16 9.25 11.86 47.27
CA PRO A 16 9.98 13.12 47.27
C PRO A 16 9.98 13.79 45.90
N GLU A 17 9.99 15.13 45.90
CA GLU A 17 9.97 15.95 44.68
C GLU A 17 11.16 15.65 43.75
N CYS A 18 12.36 15.45 44.31
CA CYS A 18 13.55 15.09 43.55
C CYS A 18 13.39 13.74 42.80
N ILE A 19 12.71 12.77 43.41
CA ILE A 19 12.43 11.46 42.81
C ILE A 19 11.34 11.58 41.75
N ALA A 20 10.32 12.42 41.99
CA ALA A 20 9.27 12.68 41.01
C ALA A 20 9.84 13.35 39.75
N GLU A 21 10.68 14.37 39.91
CA GLU A 21 11.33 15.07 38.81
C GLU A 21 12.31 14.16 38.05
N TYR A 22 13.10 13.35 38.76
CA TYR A 22 13.97 12.35 38.14
C TYR A 22 13.18 11.38 37.26
N ASN A 23 12.12 10.77 37.78
CA ASN A 23 11.31 9.82 37.03
C ASN A 23 10.64 10.48 35.82
N MET A 24 10.18 11.72 35.96
CA MET A 24 9.58 12.47 34.84
C MET A 24 10.59 12.70 33.70
N LYS A 25 11.86 13.00 34.01
CA LYS A 25 12.90 13.24 33.01
C LYS A 25 13.45 11.94 32.42
N MET A 26 13.61 10.88 33.21
CA MET A 26 14.11 9.58 32.74
C MET A 26 13.12 8.85 31.84
N GLU A 27 11.82 8.98 32.10
CA GLU A 27 10.75 8.29 31.34
C GLU A 27 10.78 8.63 29.83
N ALA A 28 11.35 9.77 29.44
CA ALA A 28 11.46 10.15 28.03
C ALA A 28 12.33 9.18 27.22
N VAL A 29 13.43 8.69 27.81
CA VAL A 29 14.33 7.74 27.15
C VAL A 29 13.65 6.38 27.03
N ASP A 30 13.02 5.91 28.11
CA ASP A 30 12.29 4.64 28.13
C ASP A 30 11.12 4.62 27.14
N LYS A 31 10.39 5.74 27.02
CA LYS A 31 9.33 5.90 26.01
C LYS A 31 9.87 5.83 24.59
N ALA A 32 11.02 6.45 24.33
CA ALA A 32 11.63 6.40 23.01
C ALA A 32 12.11 4.98 22.66
N ASP A 33 12.72 4.27 23.62
CA ASP A 33 13.16 2.88 23.44
C ASP A 33 11.97 1.93 23.25
N MET A 34 10.92 2.11 24.06
CA MET A 34 9.66 1.37 23.92
C MET A 34 9.08 1.55 22.51
N ILE A 35 8.96 2.79 22.01
CA ILE A 35 8.45 3.03 20.65
C ILE A 35 9.34 2.33 19.62
N ASN A 36 10.66 2.48 19.71
CA ASN A 36 11.62 1.86 18.79
C ASN A 36 11.52 0.33 18.78
N SER A 37 11.26 -0.31 19.92
CA SER A 37 11.12 -1.77 20.03
C SER A 37 9.98 -2.33 19.17
N PHE A 38 8.86 -1.60 19.07
CA PHE A 38 7.69 -2.02 18.29
C PHE A 38 7.88 -1.87 16.78
N VAL A 39 8.80 -1.00 16.35
CA VAL A 39 8.85 -0.48 14.96
C VAL A 39 10.27 -0.50 14.38
N THR A 40 11.12 -1.35 14.92
CA THR A 40 12.53 -1.45 14.53
C THR A 40 12.71 -1.93 13.09
N CYS A 41 13.65 -1.32 12.39
CA CYS A 41 14.12 -1.74 11.07
C CYS A 41 15.30 -2.73 11.16
N VAL A 42 15.80 -3.03 12.35
CA VAL A 42 16.97 -3.91 12.55
C VAL A 42 16.66 -5.34 12.08
N ARG A 43 17.52 -5.88 11.22
CA ARG A 43 17.43 -7.27 10.72
C ARG A 43 18.62 -8.09 11.18
N LYS A 44 18.48 -9.42 11.17
CA LYS A 44 19.60 -10.34 11.41
C LYS A 44 20.69 -10.10 10.36
N THR A 45 21.88 -9.72 10.83
CA THR A 45 23.05 -9.41 9.99
C THR A 45 24.31 -9.83 10.74
N THR A 46 25.27 -10.39 10.02
CA THR A 46 26.62 -10.72 10.53
C THR A 46 27.50 -9.47 10.64
N LYS A 47 27.19 -8.43 9.85
CA LYS A 47 27.94 -7.17 9.84
C LYS A 47 27.37 -6.21 10.89
N TRP A 48 28.13 -5.95 11.95
CA TRP A 48 27.69 -5.17 13.12
C TRP A 48 27.33 -3.71 12.78
N TYR A 49 28.09 -3.05 11.91
CA TYR A 49 27.87 -1.64 11.53
C TYR A 49 26.49 -1.39 10.92
N LYS A 50 25.89 -2.40 10.27
CA LYS A 50 24.54 -2.31 9.73
C LYS A 50 23.49 -2.15 10.83
N LYS A 51 23.70 -2.75 12.00
CA LYS A 51 22.78 -2.59 13.15
C LYS A 51 22.74 -1.15 13.62
N ILE A 52 23.91 -0.49 13.69
CA ILE A 52 24.01 0.93 14.05
C ILE A 52 23.29 1.79 13.03
N LEU A 53 23.50 1.54 11.73
CA LEU A 53 22.79 2.28 10.68
C LEU A 53 21.27 2.19 10.84
N PHE A 54 20.72 0.99 11.04
CA PHE A 54 19.28 0.82 11.24
C PHE A 54 18.77 1.49 12.51
N GLN A 55 19.56 1.44 13.60
CA GLN A 55 19.22 2.12 14.85
C GLN A 55 19.17 3.65 14.68
N LEU A 56 20.09 4.21 13.89
CA LEU A 56 20.10 5.65 13.58
C LEU A 56 18.86 6.05 12.76
N VAL A 57 18.47 5.23 11.78
CA VAL A 57 17.26 5.46 10.98
C VAL A 57 15.99 5.38 11.84
N ASP A 58 15.89 4.36 12.70
CA ASP A 58 14.74 4.20 13.61
C ASP A 58 14.61 5.40 14.56
N THR A 59 15.73 5.83 15.14
CA THR A 59 15.79 7.01 16.01
C THR A 59 15.41 8.30 15.25
N ALA A 60 15.86 8.47 14.00
CA ALA A 60 15.50 9.62 13.18
C ALA A 60 13.99 9.67 12.88
N LEU A 61 13.38 8.52 12.59
CA LEU A 61 11.93 8.39 12.37
C LEU A 61 11.12 8.60 13.66
N ASN A 62 11.71 8.38 14.84
CA ASN A 62 11.05 8.64 16.12
C ASN A 62 10.84 10.15 16.41
N ARG A 63 11.37 11.04 15.57
CA ARG A 63 11.15 12.51 15.66
C ARG A 63 9.68 12.93 15.45
N HIS A 64 8.80 12.01 15.10
CA HIS A 64 7.35 12.22 15.03
C HIS A 64 6.77 12.95 16.26
N GLY A 65 7.24 12.61 17.47
CA GLY A 65 6.78 13.27 18.70
C GLY A 65 7.05 14.78 18.72
N THR A 66 8.25 15.19 18.29
CA THR A 66 8.62 16.61 18.17
C THR A 66 7.88 17.29 17.03
N LEU A 67 7.68 16.60 15.90
CA LEU A 67 6.91 17.13 14.76
C LEU A 67 5.45 17.45 15.16
N ARG A 68 4.83 16.56 15.95
CA ARG A 68 3.47 16.76 16.48
C ARG A 68 3.39 17.98 17.38
N GLN A 69 4.39 18.21 18.23
CA GLN A 69 4.45 19.39 19.11
C GLN A 69 4.62 20.69 18.31
N LEU A 70 5.43 20.69 17.25
CA LEU A 70 5.70 21.89 16.45
C LEU A 70 4.56 22.24 15.48
N THR A 71 3.90 21.24 14.91
CA THR A 71 2.91 21.43 13.82
C THR A 71 1.47 21.41 14.35
N GLY A 72 1.24 20.93 15.57
CA GLY A 72 -0.11 20.77 16.16
C GLY A 72 -0.96 19.69 15.49
N GLN A 73 -0.45 19.02 14.46
CA GLN A 73 -1.16 17.98 13.73
C GLN A 73 -1.15 16.66 14.52
N ASN A 74 -2.35 16.14 14.81
CA ASN A 74 -2.52 14.83 15.45
C ASN A 74 -2.43 13.71 14.41
N LEU A 75 -1.21 13.46 13.91
CA LEU A 75 -0.93 12.31 13.07
C LEU A 75 -0.57 11.09 13.94
N THR A 76 -1.04 9.92 13.55
CA THR A 76 -0.60 8.66 14.18
C THR A 76 0.82 8.32 13.68
N TYR A 77 1.67 7.79 14.55
CA TYR A 77 3.05 7.42 14.22
C TYR A 77 3.16 6.52 12.97
N GLN A 78 2.23 5.60 12.77
CA GLN A 78 2.19 4.74 11.58
C GLN A 78 1.93 5.52 10.29
N VAL A 79 1.00 6.48 10.32
CA VAL A 79 0.66 7.31 9.17
C VAL A 79 1.85 8.20 8.82
N TYR A 80 2.52 8.78 9.82
CA TYR A 80 3.75 9.53 9.62
C TYR A 80 4.81 8.71 8.88
N ARG A 81 5.11 7.51 9.37
CA ARG A 81 6.10 6.62 8.74
C ARG A 81 5.73 6.26 7.31
N ALA A 82 4.46 5.92 7.06
CA ALA A 82 3.99 5.58 5.73
C ALA A 82 4.15 6.77 4.75
N THR A 83 3.88 8.00 5.22
CA THR A 83 4.07 9.22 4.43
C THR A 83 5.54 9.47 4.12
N VAL A 84 6.43 9.38 5.12
CA VAL A 84 7.88 9.53 4.90
C VAL A 84 8.41 8.47 3.94
N MET A 85 8.00 7.21 4.10
CA MET A 85 8.37 6.14 3.18
C MET A 85 7.90 6.42 1.75
N ARG A 86 6.66 6.91 1.59
CA ARG A 86 6.11 7.25 0.29
C ARG A 86 6.89 8.37 -0.38
N GLN A 87 7.19 9.44 0.35
CA GLN A 87 7.98 10.58 -0.16
C GLN A 87 9.37 10.14 -0.61
N LEU A 88 10.07 9.35 0.22
CA LEU A 88 11.39 8.80 -0.12
C LEU A 88 11.34 7.89 -1.36
N LEU A 89 10.29 7.09 -1.50
CA LEU A 89 10.10 6.25 -2.67
C LEU A 89 9.81 7.09 -3.91
N GLU A 90 8.92 8.08 -3.84
CA GLU A 90 8.58 8.95 -4.96
C GLU A 90 9.80 9.74 -5.46
N GLU A 91 10.63 10.26 -4.55
CA GLU A 91 11.82 11.04 -4.88
C GLU A 91 12.95 10.18 -5.47
N HIS A 92 13.15 8.98 -4.95
CA HIS A 92 14.27 8.11 -5.35
C HIS A 92 13.84 6.88 -6.17
N HIS A 93 12.63 6.87 -6.71
CA HIS A 93 12.17 5.77 -7.56
C HIS A 93 12.94 5.79 -8.89
N ILE A 94 13.98 4.99 -8.95
CA ILE A 94 14.63 4.64 -10.22
C ILE A 94 13.81 3.49 -10.82
N PRO A 95 13.17 3.67 -11.99
CA PRO A 95 12.51 2.55 -12.67
C PRO A 95 13.57 1.49 -12.92
N ARG A 96 13.42 0.34 -12.26
CA ARG A 96 14.30 -0.81 -12.51
C ARG A 96 14.07 -1.22 -13.95
N CYS A 97 15.06 -0.99 -14.82
CA CYS A 97 15.11 -1.71 -16.08
C CYS A 97 15.07 -3.20 -15.75
N PRO A 98 14.14 -3.98 -16.32
CA PRO A 98 14.15 -5.42 -16.14
C PRO A 98 15.55 -5.93 -16.50
N PRO A 99 16.21 -6.74 -15.65
CA PRO A 99 17.46 -7.36 -16.04
C PRO A 99 17.22 -8.11 -17.36
N ALA A 100 18.07 -7.89 -18.36
CA ALA A 100 17.96 -8.48 -19.69
C ALA A 100 18.06 -10.03 -19.71
N GLY A 101 18.26 -10.65 -18.54
CA GLY A 101 18.23 -12.10 -18.37
C GLY A 101 17.66 -12.47 -17.00
N GLY A 102 16.61 -13.27 -17.01
CA GLY A 102 15.95 -13.82 -15.83
C GLY A 102 14.47 -14.10 -16.09
N ARG A 103 13.94 -15.18 -15.51
CA ARG A 103 12.48 -15.43 -15.48
C ARG A 103 11.84 -14.21 -14.82
N PRO A 104 10.84 -13.55 -15.44
CA PRO A 104 10.15 -12.44 -14.80
C PRO A 104 9.69 -12.88 -13.41
N ALA A 105 9.97 -12.08 -12.38
CA ALA A 105 9.29 -12.25 -11.10
C ALA A 105 7.79 -12.29 -11.43
N ALA A 106 7.06 -13.27 -10.87
CA ALA A 106 5.61 -13.31 -11.00
C ALA A 106 5.08 -12.03 -10.36
N ASP A 107 4.92 -11.01 -11.19
CA ASP A 107 4.36 -9.73 -10.84
C ASP A 107 2.89 -10.01 -10.57
N ASN A 108 2.57 -10.32 -9.32
CA ASN A 108 1.20 -10.60 -8.88
C ASN A 108 0.30 -9.36 -9.06
N THR A 109 0.87 -8.20 -9.41
CA THR A 109 0.17 -6.97 -9.80
C THR A 109 -0.21 -6.94 -11.29
N ARG A 110 0.46 -7.69 -12.17
CA ARG A 110 0.06 -7.85 -13.59
C ARG A 110 -1.18 -8.72 -13.77
N LEU A 111 -1.62 -9.43 -12.73
CA LEU A 111 -2.83 -10.24 -12.78
C LEU A 111 -4.11 -9.40 -12.98
N ILE A 112 -4.08 -8.08 -12.73
CA ILE A 112 -5.24 -7.21 -12.90
C ILE A 112 -5.20 -6.43 -14.23
N THR A 113 -4.03 -6.00 -14.70
CA THR A 113 -3.91 -5.15 -15.89
C THR A 113 -3.98 -5.90 -17.22
N ALA A 114 -3.62 -7.18 -17.25
CA ALA A 114 -3.56 -7.98 -18.50
C ALA A 114 -4.81 -8.81 -18.79
N ARG A 115 -5.87 -8.71 -17.96
CA ARG A 115 -7.11 -9.47 -18.22
C ARG A 115 -8.02 -8.65 -19.13
N HIS A 116 -8.37 -9.25 -20.26
CA HIS A 116 -9.51 -8.80 -21.05
C HIS A 116 -10.75 -8.90 -20.15
N PHE A 117 -11.44 -7.77 -19.92
CA PHE A 117 -12.70 -7.73 -19.19
C PHE A 117 -13.84 -7.29 -20.11
N LEU A 118 -15.04 -7.83 -19.86
CA LEU A 118 -16.25 -7.39 -20.54
C LEU A 118 -16.69 -6.04 -19.94
N SER A 119 -16.79 -5.03 -20.79
CA SER A 119 -17.38 -3.73 -20.50
C SER A 119 -18.67 -3.55 -21.32
N ALA A 120 -19.50 -2.58 -20.93
CA ALA A 120 -20.63 -2.17 -21.76
C ALA A 120 -20.14 -1.50 -23.06
N VAL A 121 -20.91 -1.66 -24.13
CA VAL A 121 -20.68 -0.95 -25.40
C VAL A 121 -20.94 0.55 -25.19
N PRO A 122 -20.08 1.46 -25.69
CA PRO A 122 -20.31 2.89 -25.59
C PRO A 122 -21.61 3.27 -26.31
N GLN A 123 -22.39 4.14 -25.67
CA GLN A 123 -23.69 4.57 -26.19
C GLN A 123 -23.51 5.44 -27.43
N THR A 124 -24.30 5.18 -28.47
CA THR A 124 -24.41 6.08 -29.62
C THR A 124 -25.60 7.01 -29.40
N GLU A 125 -25.50 8.28 -29.80
CA GLU A 125 -26.55 9.30 -29.63
C GLU A 125 -27.92 8.83 -30.16
N ALA A 126 -27.93 8.10 -31.27
CA ALA A 126 -29.15 7.57 -31.89
C ALA A 126 -29.83 6.42 -31.12
N GLN A 127 -29.11 5.67 -30.27
CA GLN A 127 -29.65 4.46 -29.61
C GLN A 127 -29.49 4.44 -28.09
N GLY A 128 -28.77 5.39 -27.49
CA GLY A 128 -28.60 5.54 -26.04
C GLY A 128 -28.25 4.22 -25.34
N SER A 129 -28.96 3.91 -24.26
CA SER A 129 -28.79 2.67 -23.47
C SER A 129 -29.18 1.38 -24.20
N ARG A 130 -29.83 1.47 -25.37
CA ARG A 130 -30.21 0.32 -26.19
C ARG A 130 -29.15 -0.05 -27.22
N THR A 131 -28.05 0.69 -27.31
CA THR A 131 -26.94 0.42 -28.23
C THR A 131 -26.47 -1.04 -28.12
N ARG A 132 -26.46 -1.75 -29.25
CA ARG A 132 -26.01 -3.14 -29.35
C ARG A 132 -25.13 -3.30 -30.59
N ARG A 133 -24.05 -4.08 -30.48
CA ARG A 133 -23.16 -4.41 -31.61
C ARG A 133 -23.17 -5.90 -31.88
N HIS A 134 -22.94 -6.28 -33.14
CA HIS A 134 -22.86 -7.69 -33.54
C HIS A 134 -21.61 -8.36 -32.97
N CYS A 135 -21.76 -9.55 -32.37
CA CYS A 135 -20.62 -10.31 -31.88
C CYS A 135 -19.70 -10.73 -33.04
N LYS A 136 -18.40 -10.41 -32.98
CA LYS A 136 -17.42 -10.73 -34.05
C LYS A 136 -17.38 -12.23 -34.34
N VAL A 137 -17.33 -13.07 -33.30
CA VAL A 137 -17.28 -14.55 -33.44
C VAL A 137 -18.57 -15.12 -34.03
N CYS A 138 -19.75 -14.61 -33.64
CA CYS A 138 -21.03 -15.06 -34.21
C CYS A 138 -21.27 -14.51 -35.62
N LEU A 139 -20.49 -13.51 -36.05
CA LEU A 139 -20.54 -12.99 -37.41
C LEU A 139 -19.62 -13.79 -38.34
N SER A 140 -18.43 -14.19 -37.86
CA SER A 140 -17.45 -14.97 -38.63
C SER A 140 -17.75 -16.47 -38.68
N SER A 141 -18.39 -17.02 -37.65
CA SER A 141 -18.83 -18.43 -37.65
C SER A 141 -20.18 -18.61 -38.34
N SER A 142 -20.47 -19.84 -38.79
CA SER A 142 -21.79 -20.27 -39.30
C SER A 142 -22.91 -20.26 -38.25
N ARG A 143 -22.68 -19.65 -37.08
CA ARG A 143 -23.63 -19.57 -35.96
C ARG A 143 -24.67 -18.47 -36.22
N LYS A 144 -25.80 -18.55 -35.53
CA LYS A 144 -26.84 -17.50 -35.57
C LYS A 144 -26.26 -16.15 -35.14
N ARG A 145 -26.48 -15.12 -35.97
CA ARG A 145 -26.03 -13.74 -35.72
C ARG A 145 -26.67 -13.21 -34.43
N LYS A 146 -25.85 -12.73 -33.49
CA LYS A 146 -26.30 -12.21 -32.18
C LYS A 146 -25.76 -10.80 -31.96
N GLN A 147 -26.64 -9.90 -31.53
CA GLN A 147 -26.29 -8.56 -31.06
C GLN A 147 -26.11 -8.54 -29.54
N LYS A 148 -25.08 -7.85 -29.04
CA LYS A 148 -24.68 -7.81 -27.63
C LYS A 148 -24.46 -6.38 -27.14
N ARG A 149 -24.68 -6.20 -25.84
CA ARG A 149 -24.43 -4.96 -25.09
C ARG A 149 -23.05 -4.92 -24.44
N PHE A 150 -22.29 -6.01 -24.55
CA PHE A 150 -20.99 -6.17 -23.92
C PHE A 150 -19.89 -6.26 -24.99
N MET A 151 -18.73 -5.70 -24.69
CA MET A 151 -17.53 -5.73 -25.51
C MET A 151 -16.30 -5.94 -24.64
N CYS A 152 -15.22 -6.43 -25.23
CA CYS A 152 -13.93 -6.40 -24.58
C CYS A 152 -13.34 -4.99 -24.72
N ALA A 153 -13.14 -4.28 -23.59
CA ALA A 153 -12.55 -2.94 -23.59
C ALA A 153 -11.16 -2.89 -24.24
N PRO A 154 -10.19 -3.74 -23.86
CA PRO A 154 -8.85 -3.69 -24.45
C PRO A 154 -8.79 -4.10 -25.93
N CYS A 155 -9.66 -5.01 -26.40
CA CYS A 155 -9.71 -5.40 -27.81
C CYS A 155 -10.67 -4.57 -28.66
N ASN A 156 -11.41 -3.63 -28.06
CA ASN A 156 -12.50 -2.90 -28.69
C ASN A 156 -13.47 -3.79 -29.51
N THR A 157 -13.71 -5.03 -29.08
CA THR A 157 -14.41 -6.05 -29.87
C THR A 157 -15.69 -6.51 -29.15
N PRO A 158 -16.88 -6.41 -29.78
CA PRO A 158 -18.13 -6.92 -29.22
C PRO A 158 -18.16 -8.46 -29.21
N LEU A 159 -18.42 -9.05 -28.05
CA LEU A 159 -18.38 -10.50 -27.83
C LEU A 159 -19.54 -10.98 -26.95
N CYS A 160 -20.00 -12.22 -27.15
CA CYS A 160 -20.91 -12.89 -26.22
C CYS A 160 -20.17 -13.26 -24.93
N ALA A 161 -20.80 -13.10 -23.76
CA ALA A 161 -20.20 -13.45 -22.47
C ALA A 161 -19.71 -14.90 -22.42
N VAL A 162 -20.49 -15.85 -22.95
CA VAL A 162 -20.11 -17.27 -23.13
C VAL A 162 -20.76 -17.77 -24.44
N PRO A 163 -20.10 -18.61 -25.26
CA PRO A 163 -18.70 -19.07 -25.19
C PRO A 163 -17.71 -18.15 -25.96
N CYS A 164 -18.21 -17.20 -26.76
CA CYS A 164 -17.39 -16.44 -27.71
C CYS A 164 -16.27 -15.61 -27.06
N PHE A 165 -16.48 -15.11 -25.84
CA PHE A 165 -15.43 -14.39 -25.12
C PHE A 165 -14.22 -15.28 -24.84
N GLN A 166 -14.44 -16.53 -24.44
CA GLN A 166 -13.37 -17.48 -24.20
C GLN A 166 -12.68 -17.85 -25.50
N GLU A 167 -13.45 -18.26 -26.52
CA GLU A 167 -12.92 -18.65 -27.83
C GLU A 167 -12.03 -17.56 -28.47
N TYR A 168 -12.45 -16.29 -28.38
CA TYR A 168 -11.70 -15.16 -28.96
C TYR A 168 -10.35 -14.90 -28.28
N HIS A 169 -10.25 -15.13 -26.96
CA HIS A 169 -9.03 -14.87 -26.20
C HIS A 169 -8.16 -16.12 -25.99
N SER A 170 -8.70 -17.33 -26.22
CA SER A 170 -7.96 -18.59 -26.06
C SER A 170 -7.44 -19.15 -27.37
N LEU A 171 -8.09 -18.88 -28.51
CA LEU A 171 -7.66 -19.37 -29.82
C LEU A 171 -6.83 -18.29 -30.52
N LYS A 172 -5.57 -18.60 -30.81
CA LYS A 172 -4.53 -17.68 -31.32
C LYS A 172 -4.80 -17.06 -32.71
N HIS A 173 -5.98 -17.27 -33.29
CA HIS A 173 -6.34 -16.87 -34.64
C HIS A 173 -7.82 -16.43 -34.73
N TYR A 174 -8.07 -15.11 -34.65
CA TYR A 174 -9.31 -14.41 -35.09
C TYR A 174 -9.10 -12.89 -35.25
#